data_AF-A0A7V5K3I7-F1
#
_entry.id   AF-A0A7V5K3I7-F1
#
_cell.length_a   1.000
_cell.length_b   1.000
_cell.length_c   1.000
_cell.angle_alpha   90.00
_cell.angle_beta   90.00
_cell.angle_gamma   90.00
#
_symmetry.space_group_name_H-M   'P 1'
#
loop_
_entity.id
_entity.type
_entity.pdbx_description
1 polymer ?
#
loop_
_entity_poly.entity_id
_entity_poly.type
_entity_poly.pdbx_seq_one_letter_code
_entity_poly.pdbx_strand_id
1 'polypeptide(L)'
;MSQKLADFSCGFSYESLTQDQIAKLKLYFLDWLGSAYAGAIQKPVQMVLAVAKSQGGNPQATLIPDGSRSSALMAALVNGASSHVVEMDDLHRESILHPAAAIIPAVLAAAEAEHAPGKDFLAALAVGYEVGIRVAMAAGPSHYHFWHTTGTCGTFGQPAGAGR
;
A
#
# COMPACT_ATOMS: atom_id res chain seq x y z
N MET A 1 15.20 -12.11 13.25
CA MET A 1 14.62 -10.81 12.86
C MET A 1 13.20 -10.99 12.32
N SER A 2 12.96 -11.95 11.42
CA SER A 2 11.61 -12.30 10.94
C SER A 2 10.60 -12.56 12.06
N GLN A 3 10.92 -13.41 13.05
CA GLN A 3 10.02 -13.68 14.18
C GLN A 3 9.61 -12.41 14.93
N LYS A 4 10.56 -11.50 15.21
CA LYS A 4 10.27 -10.24 15.92
C LYS A 4 9.32 -9.33 15.14
N LEU A 5 9.43 -9.30 13.81
CA LEU A 5 8.51 -8.53 12.95
C LEU A 5 7.12 -9.17 12.90
N ALA A 6 7.05 -10.50 12.88
CA ALA A 6 5.78 -11.22 12.95
C ALA A 6 5.10 -10.98 14.31
N ASP A 7 5.81 -11.13 15.42
CA ASP A 7 5.29 -10.88 16.77
C ASP A 7 4.80 -9.44 16.92
N PHE A 8 5.55 -8.46 16.39
CA PHE A 8 5.13 -7.06 16.33
C PHE A 8 3.83 -6.91 15.54
N SER A 9 3.75 -7.48 14.33
CA SER A 9 2.60 -7.32 13.42
C SER A 9 1.33 -7.91 14.04
N CYS A 10 1.43 -9.11 14.63
CA CYS A 10 0.31 -9.79 15.29
C CYS A 10 -0.10 -9.14 16.61
N GLY A 11 0.84 -8.54 17.35
CA GLY A 11 0.60 -7.90 18.64
C GLY A 11 0.21 -6.42 18.56
N PHE A 12 0.42 -5.75 17.42
CA PHE A 12 0.07 -4.35 17.24
C PHE A 12 -1.45 -4.16 17.33
N SER A 13 -1.94 -3.00 17.76
CA SER A 13 -3.37 -2.67 17.80
C SER A 13 -3.59 -1.18 17.50
N TYR A 14 -4.79 -0.81 17.07
CA TYR A 14 -5.15 0.59 16.85
C TYR A 14 -4.94 1.43 18.13
N GLU A 15 -5.22 0.85 19.29
CA GLU A 15 -5.08 1.46 20.60
C GLU A 15 -3.62 1.79 20.96
N SER A 16 -2.65 1.19 20.26
CA SER A 16 -1.22 1.51 20.40
C SER A 16 -0.82 2.78 19.66
N LEU A 17 -1.68 3.31 18.78
CA LEU A 17 -1.43 4.55 18.04
C LEU A 17 -1.76 5.78 18.89
N THR A 18 -0.84 6.72 18.90
CA THR A 18 -1.10 8.08 19.38
C THR A 18 -2.03 8.84 18.44
N GLN A 19 -2.68 9.91 18.95
CA GLN A 19 -3.55 10.75 18.12
C GLN A 19 -2.81 11.40 16.95
N ASP A 20 -1.55 11.78 17.14
CA ASP A 20 -0.69 12.33 16.08
C ASP A 20 -0.41 11.29 14.98
N GLN A 21 -0.10 10.05 15.36
CA GLN A 21 0.09 8.97 14.39
C GLN A 21 -1.19 8.66 13.61
N ILE A 22 -2.36 8.64 14.27
CA ILE A 22 -3.65 8.48 13.59
C ILE A 22 -3.88 9.60 12.58
N ALA A 23 -3.60 10.86 12.96
CA ALA A 23 -3.74 12.00 12.06
C ALA A 23 -2.80 11.88 10.85
N LYS A 24 -1.54 11.49 11.07
CA LYS A 24 -0.55 11.28 9.99
C LYS A 24 -0.95 10.17 9.04
N LEU A 25 -1.40 9.02 9.54
CA LEU A 25 -1.84 7.91 8.69
C LEU A 25 -3.03 8.31 7.80
N LYS A 26 -3.96 9.11 8.33
CA LYS A 26 -5.06 9.68 7.52
C LYS A 26 -4.56 10.66 6.46
N LEU A 27 -3.56 11.47 6.78
CA LEU A 27 -2.92 12.36 5.80
C LEU A 27 -2.17 11.59 4.71
N TYR A 28 -1.44 10.53 5.06
CA TYR A 28 -0.76 9.67 4.09
C TYR A 28 -1.76 8.97 3.16
N PHE A 29 -2.88 8.51 3.71
CA PHE A 29 -3.97 7.96 2.90
C PHE A 29 -4.56 9.00 1.93
N LEU A 30 -4.79 10.23 2.41
CA LEU A 30 -5.33 11.31 1.59
C LEU A 30 -4.36 11.71 0.47
N ASP A 31 -3.07 11.82 0.79
CA ASP A 31 -2.00 12.13 -0.17
C ASP A 31 -1.92 11.05 -1.26
N TRP A 32 -1.87 9.77 -0.85
CA TRP A 32 -1.90 8.62 -1.76
C TRP A 32 -3.13 8.63 -2.66
N LEU A 33 -4.31 8.92 -2.11
CA LEU A 33 -5.54 8.97 -2.88
C LEU A 33 -5.48 10.07 -3.95
N GLY A 34 -4.90 11.23 -3.62
CA GLY A 34 -4.64 12.32 -4.57
C GLY A 34 -3.73 11.87 -5.72
N SER A 35 -2.62 11.20 -5.41
CA SER A 35 -1.71 10.64 -6.42
C SER A 35 -2.41 9.59 -7.30
N ALA A 36 -3.17 8.69 -6.68
CA ALA A 36 -3.93 7.65 -7.38
C ALA A 36 -4.94 8.24 -8.37
N TYR A 37 -5.67 9.29 -7.99
CA TYR A 37 -6.57 9.98 -8.90
C TYR A 37 -5.84 10.73 -10.03
N ALA A 38 -4.70 11.37 -9.73
CA ALA A 38 -3.89 12.03 -10.76
C ALA A 38 -3.36 11.03 -11.80
N GLY A 39 -3.01 9.81 -11.37
CA GLY A 39 -2.54 8.74 -12.24
C GLY A 39 -3.64 7.96 -12.97
N ALA A 40 -4.89 8.06 -12.55
CA ALA A 40 -6.00 7.24 -13.02
C ALA A 40 -6.13 7.18 -14.55
N ILE A 41 -5.95 8.32 -15.22
CA ILE A 41 -6.16 8.45 -16.68
C ILE A 41 -4.90 8.17 -17.50
N GLN A 42 -3.76 7.88 -16.86
CA GLN A 42 -2.50 7.69 -17.56
C GLN A 42 -2.53 6.40 -18.39
N LYS A 43 -1.95 6.45 -19.59
CA LYS A 43 -1.97 5.33 -20.54
C LYS A 43 -1.49 4.00 -19.94
N PRO A 44 -0.40 3.94 -19.15
CA PRO A 44 0.02 2.68 -18.50
C PRO A 44 -1.04 2.14 -17.53
N VAL A 45 -1.70 3.01 -16.75
CA VAL A 45 -2.76 2.63 -15.80
C VAL A 45 -3.98 2.09 -16.55
N GLN A 46 -4.35 2.71 -17.66
CA GLN A 46 -5.46 2.23 -18.51
C GLN A 46 -5.17 0.85 -19.12
N MET A 47 -3.91 0.53 -19.43
CA MET A 47 -3.52 -0.82 -19.87
C MET A 47 -3.68 -1.84 -18.74
N VAL A 48 -3.23 -1.52 -17.52
CA VAL A 48 -3.39 -2.40 -16.35
C VAL A 48 -4.88 -2.59 -16.01
N LEU A 49 -5.68 -1.53 -16.09
CA LEU A 49 -7.14 -1.58 -15.91
C LEU A 49 -7.80 -2.51 -16.93
N ALA A 50 -7.40 -2.45 -18.21
CA ALA A 50 -7.92 -3.33 -19.24
C ALA A 50 -7.62 -4.82 -18.94
N VAL A 51 -6.41 -5.11 -18.44
CA VAL A 51 -6.04 -6.46 -17.98
C VAL A 51 -6.89 -6.88 -16.78
N ALA A 52 -7.04 -6.03 -15.77
CA ALA A 52 -7.87 -6.33 -14.60
C ALA A 52 -9.33 -6.65 -14.99
N LYS A 53 -9.89 -5.90 -15.94
CA LYS A 53 -11.25 -6.13 -16.45
C LYS A 53 -11.37 -7.42 -17.26
N SER A 54 -10.36 -7.77 -18.06
CA SER A 54 -10.40 -9.01 -18.86
C SER A 54 -10.28 -10.28 -18.02
N GLN A 55 -9.61 -10.20 -16.86
CA GLN A 55 -9.50 -11.32 -15.92
C GLN A 55 -10.80 -11.57 -15.13
N GLY A 56 -11.69 -10.59 -15.04
CA GLY A 56 -12.95 -10.70 -14.29
C GLY A 56 -12.74 -10.92 -12.78
N GLY A 57 -13.55 -11.79 -12.19
CA GLY A 57 -13.48 -12.16 -10.77
C GLY A 57 -14.59 -11.54 -9.91
N ASN A 58 -14.60 -11.90 -8.62
CA ASN A 58 -15.60 -11.42 -7.67
C ASN A 58 -15.36 -9.93 -7.34
N PRO A 59 -16.40 -9.09 -7.27
CA PRO A 59 -16.28 -7.66 -6.98
C PRO A 59 -16.00 -7.44 -5.48
N GLN A 60 -14.75 -7.60 -5.07
CA GLN A 60 -14.29 -7.49 -3.68
C GLN A 60 -13.79 -6.09 -3.33
N ALA A 61 -13.13 -5.41 -4.26
CA ALA A 61 -12.51 -4.11 -4.03
C ALA A 61 -12.62 -3.17 -5.22
N THR A 62 -12.50 -1.88 -4.96
CA THR A 62 -12.72 -0.75 -5.87
C THR A 62 -11.48 -0.46 -6.70
N LEU A 63 -11.67 -0.23 -7.99
CA LEU A 63 -10.67 0.28 -8.91
C LEU A 63 -10.79 1.81 -8.95
N ILE A 64 -9.80 2.52 -8.43
CA ILE A 64 -9.79 4.00 -8.39
C ILE A 64 -10.02 4.65 -9.76
N PRO A 65 -9.45 4.13 -10.88
CA PRO A 65 -9.56 4.82 -12.15
C PRO A 65 -10.98 5.08 -12.67
N ASP A 66 -11.94 4.20 -12.36
CA ASP A 66 -13.31 4.30 -12.90
C ASP A 66 -14.42 3.91 -11.92
N GLY A 67 -14.07 3.59 -10.67
CA GLY A 67 -15.02 3.21 -9.62
C GLY A 67 -15.66 1.82 -9.79
N SER A 68 -15.27 1.05 -10.82
CA SER A 68 -15.69 -0.34 -10.94
C SER A 68 -15.06 -1.22 -9.85
N ARG A 69 -15.58 -2.43 -9.65
CA ARG A 69 -15.04 -3.37 -8.65
C ARG A 69 -14.50 -4.63 -9.32
N SER A 70 -13.44 -5.19 -8.73
CA SER A 70 -12.81 -6.45 -9.16
C SER A 70 -12.33 -7.23 -7.94
N SER A 71 -11.59 -8.32 -8.15
CA SER A 71 -10.92 -9.04 -7.07
C SER A 71 -9.97 -8.13 -6.30
N ALA A 72 -9.73 -8.43 -5.02
CA ALA A 72 -8.83 -7.64 -4.18
C ALA A 72 -7.41 -7.54 -4.78
N LEU A 73 -6.92 -8.64 -5.37
CA LEU A 73 -5.64 -8.68 -6.05
C LEU A 73 -5.56 -7.71 -7.24
N MET A 74 -6.58 -7.72 -8.11
CA MET A 74 -6.61 -6.82 -9.27
C MET A 74 -6.78 -5.37 -8.85
N ALA A 75 -7.57 -5.09 -7.80
CA ALA A 75 -7.70 -3.76 -7.25
C ALA A 75 -6.38 -3.22 -6.69
N ALA A 76 -5.66 -4.03 -5.90
CA ALA A 76 -4.34 -3.66 -5.40
C ALA A 76 -3.36 -3.34 -6.55
N LEU A 77 -3.35 -4.16 -7.61
CA LEU A 77 -2.49 -3.96 -8.77
C LEU A 77 -2.81 -2.66 -9.52
N VAL A 78 -4.08 -2.44 -9.86
CA VAL A 78 -4.54 -1.24 -10.59
C VAL A 78 -4.30 0.02 -9.76
N ASN A 79 -4.70 0.00 -8.50
CA ASN A 79 -4.59 1.18 -7.62
C ASN A 79 -3.12 1.50 -7.31
N GLY A 80 -2.26 0.49 -7.17
CA GLY A 80 -0.81 0.68 -7.02
C GLY A 80 -0.18 1.32 -8.24
N ALA A 81 -0.50 0.81 -9.45
CA ALA A 81 -0.06 1.44 -10.70
C ALA A 81 -0.55 2.88 -10.80
N SER A 82 -1.82 3.13 -10.45
CA SER A 82 -2.42 4.47 -10.46
C SER A 82 -1.72 5.43 -9.51
N SER A 83 -1.34 4.97 -8.32
CA SER A 83 -0.73 5.82 -7.30
C SER A 83 0.73 6.18 -7.53
N HIS A 84 1.44 5.43 -8.38
CA HIS A 84 2.88 5.63 -8.57
C HIS A 84 3.24 6.25 -9.93
N VAL A 85 2.38 6.12 -10.95
CA VAL A 85 2.71 6.52 -12.34
C VAL A 85 3.04 8.01 -12.52
N VAL A 86 2.56 8.88 -11.63
CA VAL A 86 2.81 10.33 -11.69
C VAL A 86 3.99 10.77 -10.80
N GLU A 87 4.57 9.85 -10.02
CA GLU A 87 5.71 10.11 -9.12
C GLU A 87 5.44 11.27 -8.13
N MET A 88 4.19 11.38 -7.65
CA MET A 88 3.74 12.39 -6.69
C MET A 88 3.42 11.79 -5.32
N ASP A 89 3.61 10.49 -5.15
CA ASP A 89 3.43 9.75 -3.91
C ASP A 89 4.55 10.00 -2.88
N ASP A 90 4.31 9.56 -1.64
CA ASP A 90 5.20 9.81 -0.51
C ASP A 90 6.60 9.18 -0.67
N LEU A 91 7.56 9.70 0.09
CA LEU A 91 8.92 9.16 0.16
C LEU A 91 9.42 9.15 1.60
N HIS A 92 9.72 7.96 2.11
CA HIS A 92 10.50 7.82 3.33
C HIS A 92 11.99 7.91 3.00
N ARG A 93 12.57 9.09 3.23
CA ARG A 93 13.91 9.48 2.75
C ARG A 93 15.03 8.56 3.20
N GLU A 94 15.04 8.17 4.46
CA GLU A 94 16.14 7.36 5.02
C GLU A 94 16.19 5.96 4.40
N SER A 95 15.03 5.42 4.02
CA SER A 95 14.94 4.08 3.46
C SER A 95 14.82 4.08 1.93
N ILE A 96 14.72 5.25 1.29
CA ILE A 96 14.52 5.40 -0.15
C ILE A 96 13.33 4.53 -0.63
N LEU A 97 12.23 4.58 0.12
CA LEU A 97 11.02 3.78 -0.11
C LEU A 97 9.84 4.72 -0.29
N HIS A 98 8.97 4.41 -1.25
CA HIS A 98 7.64 5.01 -1.40
C HIS A 98 6.57 4.12 -0.75
N PRO A 99 6.35 4.20 0.58
CA PRO A 99 5.51 3.25 1.29
C PRO A 99 4.02 3.39 0.91
N ALA A 100 3.51 4.60 0.64
CA ALA A 100 2.10 4.80 0.29
C ALA A 100 1.74 4.01 -0.97
N ALA A 101 2.46 4.26 -2.06
CA ALA A 101 2.21 3.62 -3.34
C ALA A 101 2.39 2.10 -3.28
N ALA A 102 3.31 1.60 -2.45
CA ALA A 102 3.50 0.18 -2.27
C ALA A 102 2.40 -0.46 -1.42
N ILE A 103 2.07 0.10 -0.25
CA ILE A 103 1.33 -0.60 0.82
C ILE A 103 -0.17 -0.31 0.78
N ILE A 104 -0.57 0.95 0.62
CA ILE A 104 -1.97 1.37 0.71
C ILE A 104 -2.88 0.62 -0.27
N PRO A 105 -2.52 0.39 -1.56
CA PRO A 105 -3.39 -0.31 -2.49
C PRO A 105 -3.75 -1.73 -2.02
N ALA A 106 -2.77 -2.45 -1.47
CA ALA A 106 -2.96 -3.82 -0.98
C ALA A 106 -3.80 -3.85 0.29
N VAL A 107 -3.51 -2.96 1.24
CA VAL A 107 -4.24 -2.88 2.51
C VAL A 107 -5.67 -2.42 2.29
N LEU A 108 -5.90 -1.42 1.41
CA LEU A 108 -7.25 -0.95 1.08
C LEU A 108 -8.07 -2.05 0.41
N ALA A 109 -7.49 -2.76 -0.55
CA ALA A 109 -8.19 -3.84 -1.24
C ALA A 109 -8.56 -5.00 -0.31
N ALA A 110 -7.68 -5.37 0.62
CA ALA A 110 -7.98 -6.36 1.64
C ALA A 110 -9.06 -5.87 2.62
N ALA A 111 -8.96 -4.63 3.10
CA ALA A 111 -9.94 -4.05 4.01
C ALA A 111 -11.33 -3.95 3.39
N GLU A 112 -11.45 -3.58 2.10
CA GLU A 112 -12.73 -3.57 1.39
C GLU A 112 -13.30 -4.98 1.20
N ALA A 113 -12.44 -5.96 0.89
CA ALA A 113 -12.85 -7.35 0.70
C ALA A 113 -13.41 -7.99 1.99
N GLU A 114 -12.81 -7.66 3.14
CA GLU A 114 -13.20 -8.16 4.46
C GLU A 114 -14.21 -7.27 5.19
N HIS A 115 -14.65 -6.17 4.57
CA HIS A 115 -15.50 -5.15 5.20
C HIS A 115 -14.92 -4.63 6.53
N ALA A 116 -13.59 -4.48 6.60
CA ALA A 116 -12.89 -4.11 7.81
C ALA A 116 -13.22 -2.66 8.25
N PRO A 117 -13.36 -2.39 9.55
CA PRO A 117 -13.58 -1.05 10.04
C PRO A 117 -12.35 -0.18 9.84
N GLY A 118 -12.54 1.14 9.72
CA GLY A 118 -11.44 2.08 9.47
C GLY A 118 -10.32 2.07 10.53
N LYS A 119 -10.60 1.64 11.76
CA LYS A 119 -9.56 1.45 12.79
C LYS A 119 -8.59 0.33 12.43
N ASP A 120 -9.12 -0.79 11.94
CA ASP A 120 -8.31 -1.94 11.54
C ASP A 120 -7.49 -1.61 10.29
N PHE A 121 -8.10 -0.88 9.35
CA PHE A 121 -7.38 -0.31 8.21
C PHE A 121 -6.19 0.57 8.62
N LEU A 122 -6.38 1.51 9.56
CA LEU A 122 -5.29 2.37 10.03
C LEU A 122 -4.20 1.59 10.78
N ALA A 123 -4.58 0.59 11.58
CA ALA A 123 -3.62 -0.27 12.26
C ALA A 123 -2.82 -1.12 11.24
N ALA A 124 -3.47 -1.67 10.22
CA ALA A 124 -2.85 -2.41 9.13
C ALA A 124 -1.87 -1.53 8.32
N LEU A 125 -2.24 -0.28 8.02
CA LEU A 125 -1.33 0.67 7.39
C LEU A 125 -0.09 0.93 8.25
N ALA A 126 -0.26 1.16 9.55
CA ALA A 126 0.86 1.38 10.46
C ALA A 126 1.84 0.20 10.46
N VAL A 127 1.32 -1.02 10.53
CA VAL A 127 2.14 -2.25 10.49
C VAL A 127 2.86 -2.40 9.15
N GLY A 128 2.15 -2.22 8.03
CA GLY A 128 2.74 -2.32 6.70
C GLY A 128 3.87 -1.31 6.49
N TYR A 129 3.67 -0.06 6.92
CA TYR A 129 4.69 0.99 6.86
C TYR A 129 5.90 0.61 7.71
N GLU A 130 5.68 0.23 8.98
CA GLU A 130 6.77 -0.10 9.90
C GLU A 130 7.62 -1.27 9.37
N VAL A 131 6.98 -2.33 8.86
CA VAL A 131 7.67 -3.49 8.31
C VAL A 131 8.43 -3.12 7.03
N GLY A 132 7.76 -2.47 6.09
CA GLY A 132 8.37 -2.08 4.81
C GLY A 132 9.57 -1.15 4.98
N ILE A 133 9.44 -0.14 5.84
CA ILE A 133 10.51 0.83 6.14
C ILE A 133 11.68 0.13 6.83
N ARG A 134 11.45 -0.71 7.85
CA ARG A 134 12.54 -1.42 8.54
C ARG A 134 13.30 -2.37 7.60
N VAL A 135 12.61 -3.05 6.69
CA VAL A 135 13.25 -3.89 5.68
C VAL A 135 14.09 -3.05 4.73
N ALA A 136 13.55 -1.93 4.24
CA ALA A 136 14.27 -1.03 3.35
C ALA A 136 15.49 -0.38 4.03
N MET A 137 15.38 0.03 5.29
CA MET A 137 16.52 0.52 6.09
C MET A 137 17.59 -0.55 6.28
N ALA A 138 17.19 -1.82 6.47
CA ALA A 138 18.14 -2.92 6.60
C ALA A 138 18.84 -3.26 5.27
N ALA A 139 18.18 -3.09 4.13
CA ALA A 139 18.80 -3.23 2.80
C ALA A 139 19.82 -2.11 2.55
N GLY A 140 19.51 -0.89 3.01
CA GLY A 140 20.40 0.25 3.00
C GLY A 140 20.60 0.91 1.62
N PRO A 141 21.32 2.05 1.55
CA PRO A 141 21.42 2.86 0.32
C PRO A 141 22.12 2.17 -0.86
N SER A 142 23.02 1.21 -0.58
CA SER A 142 23.72 0.45 -1.62
C SER A 142 22.77 -0.43 -2.43
N HIS A 143 21.66 -0.88 -1.84
CA HIS A 143 20.63 -1.68 -2.53
C HIS A 143 20.03 -0.91 -3.72
N TYR A 144 19.80 0.38 -3.54
CA TYR A 144 19.20 1.25 -4.56
C TYR A 144 20.08 1.41 -5.81
N HIS A 145 21.37 1.08 -5.74
CA HIS A 145 22.25 1.15 -6.90
C HIS A 145 21.91 0.10 -7.97
N PHE A 146 21.26 -1.00 -7.57
CA PHE A 146 20.95 -2.12 -8.46
C PHE A 146 19.45 -2.41 -8.55
N TRP A 147 18.67 -2.04 -7.52
CA TRP A 147 17.28 -2.41 -7.39
C TRP A 147 16.41 -1.23 -7.00
N HIS A 148 15.19 -1.19 -7.52
CA HIS A 148 14.21 -0.22 -7.03
C HIS A 148 13.71 -0.67 -5.64
N THR A 149 14.06 0.07 -4.60
CA THR A 149 13.73 -0.27 -3.21
C THR A 149 12.22 -0.37 -2.99
N THR A 150 11.41 0.48 -3.63
CA THR A 150 9.94 0.40 -3.55
C THR A 150 9.42 -0.95 -4.03
N GLY A 151 9.89 -1.42 -5.19
CA GLY A 151 9.44 -2.68 -5.77
C GLY A 151 9.96 -3.93 -5.04
N THR A 152 11.06 -3.83 -4.29
CA THR A 152 11.68 -4.98 -3.61
C THR A 152 11.34 -5.05 -2.12
N CYS A 153 11.36 -3.91 -1.43
CA CYS A 153 11.10 -3.83 0.01
C CYS A 153 9.61 -3.59 0.31
N GLY A 154 8.89 -2.88 -0.57
CA GLY A 154 7.44 -2.72 -0.46
C GLY A 154 6.69 -4.05 -0.44
N THR A 155 7.22 -5.08 -1.11
CA THR A 155 6.70 -6.46 -1.13
C THR A 155 6.66 -7.13 0.25
N PHE A 156 7.39 -6.62 1.24
CA PHE A 156 7.31 -7.10 2.62
C PHE A 156 6.27 -6.34 3.45
N GLY A 157 6.12 -5.02 3.21
CA GLY A 157 5.14 -4.19 3.90
C GLY A 157 3.69 -4.48 3.47
N GLN A 158 3.48 -4.74 2.18
CA GLN A 158 2.18 -5.10 1.60
C GLN A 158 1.48 -6.26 2.32
N PRO A 159 2.06 -7.48 2.39
CA PRO A 159 1.42 -8.61 3.08
C PRO A 159 1.40 -8.43 4.59
N ALA A 160 2.36 -7.71 5.19
CA ALA A 160 2.36 -7.44 6.62
C ALA A 160 1.18 -6.56 7.05
N GLY A 161 0.80 -5.58 6.24
CA GLY A 161 -0.41 -4.80 6.46
C GLY A 161 -1.67 -5.56 6.08
N ALA A 162 -1.72 -6.13 4.87
CA ALA A 162 -2.94 -6.75 4.33
C ALA A 162 -3.34 -8.07 5.01
N GLY A 163 -2.39 -8.78 5.63
CA GLY A 163 -2.63 -10.04 6.34
C GLY A 163 -2.99 -9.86 7.82
N ARG A 164 -3.16 -8.61 8.29
CA ARG A 164 -3.53 -8.29 9.66
C ARG A 164 -5.05 -8.12 9.79
#